data_AF-A0A139JQP2-F1
#
_entry.id   AF-A0A139JQP2-F1
#
_cell.length_a   1.000
_cell.length_b   1.000
_cell.length_c   1.000
_cell.angle_alpha   90.00
_cell.angle_beta   90.00
_cell.angle_gamma   90.00
#
_symmetry.space_group_name_H-M   'P 1'
#
loop_
_entity.id
_entity.type
_entity.pdbx_description
1 polymer ?
#
loop_
_entity_poly.entity_id
_entity_poly.type
_entity_poly.pdbx_seq_one_letter_code
_entity_poly.pdbx_strand_id
1 'polypeptide(L)'
;MKVDLKKVKQFKDGFKSFINKGDILKIAVGFIMAQLFSKIVNSLCSDIIMPPINYFFYKTKDLSQMKFCINESTFSINYGIFIQNIFEFIMVSFFLYIILVFIFRKKEQTDSNIKQETKVQSDSFKNLELLEKKQIEILNEIKEILRYKNTK
;
A
#
# COMPACT_ATOMS: atom_id res chain seq x y z
N MET A 1 -27.66 -1.90 -31.35
CA MET A 1 -27.02 -0.99 -30.37
C MET A 1 -25.90 -0.23 -31.09
N LYS A 2 -26.11 1.01 -31.52
CA LYS A 2 -25.06 1.80 -32.21
C LYS A 2 -24.16 2.41 -31.13
N VAL A 3 -22.90 1.95 -31.07
CA VAL A 3 -21.90 2.54 -30.17
C VAL A 3 -21.57 3.94 -30.67
N ASP A 4 -21.79 4.93 -29.80
CA ASP A 4 -21.64 6.34 -30.12
C ASP A 4 -20.15 6.71 -30.10
N LEU A 5 -19.50 6.68 -31.26
CA LEU A 5 -18.06 6.92 -31.45
C LEU A 5 -17.59 8.25 -30.84
N LYS A 6 -18.49 9.24 -30.74
CA LYS A 6 -18.23 10.53 -30.11
C LYS A 6 -18.04 10.42 -28.59
N LYS A 7 -18.86 9.60 -27.92
CA LYS A 7 -18.71 9.29 -26.49
C LYS A 7 -17.44 8.52 -26.20
N VAL A 8 -17.07 7.56 -27.07
CA VAL A 8 -15.84 6.78 -26.92
C VAL A 8 -14.60 7.68 -27.04
N LYS A 9 -14.61 8.63 -27.98
CA LYS A 9 -13.53 9.62 -28.12
C LYS A 9 -13.43 10.53 -26.89
N GLN A 10 -14.57 11.05 -26.43
CA GLN A 10 -14.63 11.90 -25.23
C GLN A 10 -14.16 11.17 -23.96
N PHE A 11 -14.47 9.87 -23.82
CA PHE A 11 -14.00 9.04 -22.73
C PHE A 11 -12.47 8.82 -22.78
N LYS A 12 -11.92 8.52 -23.97
CA LYS A 12 -10.46 8.38 -24.16
C LYS A 12 -9.72 9.68 -23.81
N ASP A 13 -10.23 10.81 -24.27
CA ASP A 13 -9.62 12.13 -24.01
C ASP A 13 -9.74 12.51 -22.52
N GLY A 14 -10.88 12.20 -21.89
CA GLY A 14 -11.08 12.38 -20.45
C GLY A 14 -10.17 11.48 -19.60
N PHE A 15 -9.98 10.23 -20.00
CA PHE A 15 -9.09 9.28 -19.34
C PHE A 15 -7.62 9.68 -19.47
N LYS A 16 -7.21 10.16 -20.65
CA LYS A 16 -5.86 10.69 -20.87
C LYS A 16 -5.60 11.92 -19.98
N SER A 17 -6.55 12.85 -19.92
CA SER A 17 -6.46 14.01 -19.02
C SER A 17 -6.45 13.62 -17.54
N PHE A 18 -7.11 12.52 -17.16
CA PHE A 18 -7.11 12.00 -15.79
C PHE A 18 -5.77 11.38 -15.40
N ILE A 19 -5.19 10.51 -16.23
CA ILE A 19 -3.85 9.93 -15.96
C ILE A 19 -2.77 11.02 -15.95
N ASN A 20 -2.90 12.03 -16.81
CA ASN A 20 -1.97 13.15 -16.87
C ASN A 20 -1.99 14.04 -15.62
N LYS A 21 -2.91 13.84 -14.66
CA LYS A 21 -2.89 14.53 -13.36
C LYS A 21 -1.68 14.15 -12.48
N GLY A 22 -0.75 13.32 -12.97
CA GLY A 22 0.59 13.11 -12.41
C GLY A 22 0.62 12.26 -11.14
N ASP A 23 -0.13 12.64 -10.11
CA ASP A 23 -0.16 11.98 -8.81
C ASP A 23 -0.80 10.59 -8.86
N ILE A 24 -1.83 10.43 -9.70
CA ILE A 24 -2.51 9.13 -9.89
C ILE A 24 -1.56 8.10 -10.51
N LEU A 25 -0.74 8.52 -11.47
CA LEU A 25 0.20 7.63 -12.14
C LEU A 25 1.27 7.12 -11.16
N LYS A 26 1.79 8.00 -10.29
CA LYS A 26 2.76 7.62 -9.24
C LYS A 26 2.16 6.63 -8.25
N ILE A 27 0.93 6.88 -7.78
CA ILE A 27 0.21 5.99 -6.88
C ILE A 27 -0.06 4.63 -7.55
N ALA A 28 -0.48 4.61 -8.81
CA ALA A 28 -0.77 3.40 -9.55
C ALA A 28 0.48 2.52 -9.76
N VAL A 29 1.61 3.13 -10.13
CA VAL A 29 2.88 2.42 -10.30
C VAL A 29 3.35 1.85 -8.96
N GLY A 30 3.29 2.63 -7.87
CA GLY A 30 3.63 2.15 -6.52
C GLY A 30 2.78 0.96 -6.08
N PHE A 31 1.48 0.99 -6.35
CA PHE A 31 0.56 -0.09 -6.01
C PHE A 31 0.82 -1.38 -6.80
N ILE A 32 1.07 -1.27 -8.11
CA ILE A 32 1.39 -2.44 -8.95
C ILE A 32 2.70 -3.07 -8.50
N MET A 33 3.73 -2.25 -8.23
CA MET A 33 5.02 -2.75 -7.76
C MET A 33 4.90 -3.43 -6.40
N ALA A 34 4.11 -2.88 -5.47
CA ALA A 34 3.86 -3.50 -4.17
C ALA A 34 3.19 -4.88 -4.30
N GLN A 35 2.19 -5.02 -5.17
CA GLN A 35 1.53 -6.31 -5.41
C GLN A 35 2.47 -7.34 -6.04
N LEU A 36 3.24 -6.95 -7.05
CA LEU A 36 4.19 -7.85 -7.70
C LEU A 36 5.30 -8.29 -6.74
N PHE A 37 5.81 -7.36 -5.94
CA PHE A 37 6.80 -7.65 -4.92
C PHE A 37 6.28 -8.66 -3.90
N SER A 38 5.08 -8.46 -3.36
CA SER A 38 4.47 -9.41 -2.41
C SER A 38 4.32 -10.80 -3.04
N LYS A 39 3.94 -10.90 -4.33
CA LYS A 39 3.88 -12.19 -5.02
C LYS A 39 5.24 -12.88 -5.14
N ILE A 40 6.30 -12.14 -5.43
CA ILE A 40 7.66 -12.69 -5.53
C ILE A 40 8.12 -13.22 -4.17
N VAL A 41 7.89 -12.46 -3.09
CA VAL A 41 8.26 -12.91 -1.74
C VAL A 41 7.44 -14.14 -1.33
N ASN A 42 6.13 -14.15 -1.63
CA ASN A 42 5.28 -15.29 -1.34
C ASN A 42 5.75 -16.54 -2.09
N SER A 43 6.02 -16.46 -3.39
CA SER A 43 6.52 -17.59 -4.19
C SER A 43 7.88 -18.08 -3.69
N LEU A 44 8.79 -17.18 -3.29
CA LEU A 44 10.04 -17.58 -2.65
C LEU A 44 9.78 -18.38 -1.36
N CYS A 45 8.81 -17.96 -0.55
CA CYS A 45 8.49 -18.64 0.69
C CYS A 45 7.78 -19.98 0.46
N SER A 46 6.72 -20.01 -0.37
CA SER A 46 5.89 -21.18 -0.62
C SER A 46 6.56 -22.23 -1.51
N ASP A 47 7.35 -21.79 -2.49
CA ASP A 47 7.83 -22.69 -3.55
C ASP A 47 9.30 -23.09 -3.34
N ILE A 48 10.08 -22.31 -2.58
CA ILE A 48 11.50 -22.58 -2.36
C ILE A 48 11.79 -22.91 -0.90
N ILE A 49 11.20 -22.20 0.06
CA ILE A 49 11.52 -22.38 1.48
C ILE A 49 10.65 -23.45 2.15
N MET A 50 9.36 -23.51 1.83
CA MET A 50 8.43 -24.51 2.36
C MET A 50 8.76 -25.96 1.98
N PRO A 51 9.14 -26.33 0.73
CA PRO A 51 9.36 -27.73 0.40
C PRO A 51 10.47 -28.41 1.24
N PRO A 52 11.64 -27.79 1.47
CA PRO A 52 12.64 -28.32 2.39
C PRO A 52 12.16 -28.45 3.84
N ILE A 53 11.37 -27.47 4.32
CA ILE A 53 10.80 -27.49 5.69
C ILE A 53 9.78 -28.62 5.81
N ASN A 54 8.87 -28.76 4.85
CA ASN A 54 7.87 -29.81 4.80
C ASN A 54 8.52 -31.19 4.76
N TYR A 55 9.59 -31.34 3.96
CA TYR A 55 10.38 -32.56 3.90
C TYR A 55 11.03 -32.90 5.25
N PHE A 56 11.62 -31.92 5.94
CA PHE A 56 12.30 -32.15 7.21
C PHE A 56 11.34 -32.48 8.37
N PHE A 57 10.22 -31.77 8.48
CA PHE A 57 9.28 -31.92 9.60
C PHE A 57 8.24 -33.02 9.39
N TYR A 58 7.77 -33.23 8.16
CA TYR A 58 6.61 -34.09 7.90
C TYR A 58 6.87 -35.23 6.91
N LYS A 59 8.10 -35.37 6.42
CA LYS A 59 8.68 -36.46 5.59
C LYS A 59 7.99 -36.75 4.24
N THR A 60 6.67 -36.58 4.11
CA THR A 60 5.87 -36.95 2.92
C THR A 60 4.51 -36.23 2.77
N LYS A 61 4.01 -35.47 3.76
CA LYS A 61 2.72 -34.75 3.64
C LYS A 61 2.90 -33.24 3.64
N ASP A 62 2.33 -32.57 2.64
CA ASP A 62 2.20 -31.12 2.61
C ASP A 62 1.44 -30.63 3.84
N LEU A 63 1.95 -29.59 4.52
CA LEU A 63 1.23 -28.91 5.60
C LEU A 63 -0.17 -28.51 5.13
N SER A 64 -0.31 -28.02 3.90
CA SER A 64 -1.59 -27.64 3.29
C SER A 64 -2.65 -28.75 3.28
N GLN A 65 -2.25 -30.03 3.28
CA GLN A 65 -3.17 -31.16 3.15
C GLN A 65 -3.65 -31.71 4.50
N MET A 66 -3.21 -31.12 5.62
CA MET A 66 -3.71 -31.49 6.94
C MET A 66 -5.12 -30.96 7.15
N LYS A 67 -6.06 -31.91 7.23
CA LYS A 67 -7.48 -31.65 7.46
C LYS A 67 -7.95 -32.52 8.61
N PHE A 68 -8.68 -31.93 9.56
CA PHE A 68 -9.39 -32.67 10.60
C PHE A 68 -10.81 -32.95 10.12
N CYS A 69 -11.13 -34.21 9.82
CA CYS A 69 -12.47 -34.62 9.42
C CYS A 69 -13.24 -35.10 10.65
N ILE A 70 -14.37 -34.46 10.96
CA ILE A 70 -15.15 -34.75 12.17
C ILE A 70 -16.14 -35.89 11.93
N ASN A 71 -16.72 -36.01 10.73
CA ASN A 71 -17.57 -37.12 10.30
C ASN A 71 -17.39 -37.34 8.79
N GLU A 72 -17.19 -38.60 8.38
CA GLU A 72 -17.18 -39.14 7.01
C GLU A 72 -17.13 -38.10 5.88
N SER A 73 -16.06 -37.30 5.86
CA SER A 73 -15.68 -36.37 4.78
C SER A 73 -16.60 -35.17 4.46
N THR A 74 -17.72 -34.92 5.16
CA THR A 74 -18.59 -33.75 4.86
C THR A 74 -18.12 -32.44 5.53
N PHE A 75 -17.48 -32.52 6.70
CA PHE A 75 -16.91 -31.37 7.40
C PHE A 75 -15.43 -31.59 7.69
N SER A 76 -14.58 -30.89 6.93
CA SER A 76 -13.13 -30.91 7.09
C SER A 76 -12.60 -29.53 7.50
N ILE A 77 -11.94 -29.44 8.65
CA ILE A 77 -11.23 -28.23 9.08
C ILE A 77 -9.80 -28.31 8.54
N ASN A 78 -9.48 -27.48 7.54
CA ASN A 78 -8.15 -27.40 6.95
C ASN A 78 -7.24 -26.53 7.80
N TYR A 79 -6.83 -26.99 8.98
CA TYR A 79 -5.90 -26.24 9.82
C TYR A 79 -4.49 -26.15 9.18
N GLY A 80 -4.15 -27.11 8.31
CA GLY A 80 -2.89 -27.14 7.58
C GLY A 80 -2.58 -25.87 6.79
N ILE A 81 -3.53 -25.39 5.99
CA ILE A 81 -3.38 -24.14 5.21
C ILE A 81 -3.22 -22.92 6.12
N PHE A 82 -3.85 -22.94 7.30
CA PHE A 82 -3.79 -21.83 8.24
C PHE A 82 -2.39 -21.70 8.85
N ILE A 83 -1.79 -22.81 9.29
CA ILE A 83 -0.41 -22.82 9.80
C ILE A 83 0.56 -22.40 8.69
N GLN A 84 0.35 -22.88 7.46
CA GLN A 84 1.16 -22.46 6.31
C GLN A 84 1.11 -20.94 6.11
N ASN A 85 -0.08 -20.34 6.11
CA ASN A 85 -0.25 -18.89 5.96
C ASN A 85 0.41 -18.08 7.09
N ILE A 86 0.44 -18.60 8.32
CA ILE A 86 1.14 -17.97 9.44
C ILE A 86 2.65 -17.93 9.16
N PHE A 87 3.23 -19.03 8.70
CA PHE A 87 4.64 -19.09 8.34
C PHE A 87 4.97 -18.16 7.17
N GLU A 88 4.12 -18.12 6.14
CA GLU A 88 4.27 -17.18 5.02
C GLU A 88 4.24 -15.73 5.49
N PHE A 89 3.33 -15.36 6.40
CA PHE A 89 3.29 -14.01 6.99
C PHE A 89 4.57 -13.65 7.76
N ILE A 90 5.08 -14.58 8.58
CA ILE A 90 6.33 -14.39 9.34
C ILE A 90 7.51 -14.19 8.38
N MET A 91 7.60 -14.97 7.31
CA MET A 91 8.68 -14.84 6.34
C MET A 91 8.56 -13.53 5.54
N VAL A 92 7.37 -13.18 5.05
CA VAL A 92 7.15 -11.94 4.28
C VAL A 92 7.51 -10.71 5.11
N SER A 93 7.09 -10.67 6.38
CA SER A 93 7.44 -9.57 7.29
C SER A 93 8.93 -9.52 7.58
N PHE A 94 9.61 -10.67 7.70
CA PHE A 94 11.06 -10.74 7.86
C PHE A 94 11.82 -10.21 6.63
N PHE A 95 11.43 -10.61 5.43
CA PHE A 95 12.03 -10.10 4.19
C PHE A 95 11.77 -8.60 4.01
N LEU A 96 10.56 -8.14 4.33
CA LEU A 96 10.23 -6.71 4.32
C LEU A 96 11.11 -5.93 5.30
N TYR A 97 11.34 -6.47 6.50
CA TYR A 97 12.23 -5.88 7.50
C TYR A 97 13.68 -5.78 6.99
N ILE A 98 14.23 -6.85 6.41
CA ILE A 98 15.60 -6.84 5.84
C ILE A 98 15.73 -5.75 4.76
N ILE A 99 14.76 -5.65 3.85
CA ILE A 99 14.78 -4.66 2.77
C ILE A 99 14.69 -3.24 3.34
N LEU A 100 13.80 -3.01 4.32
CA LEU A 100 13.71 -1.73 4.99
C LEU A 100 15.04 -1.36 5.65
N VAL A 101 15.63 -2.26 6.46
CA VAL A 101 16.93 -2.04 7.11
C VAL A 101 18.03 -1.79 6.09
N PHE A 102 18.06 -2.53 4.99
CA PHE A 102 19.05 -2.35 3.93
C PHE A 102 18.92 -0.98 3.25
N ILE A 103 17.69 -0.56 2.94
CA ILE A 103 17.41 0.77 2.39
C ILE A 103 17.79 1.86 3.41
N PHE A 104 17.42 1.71 4.68
CA PHE A 104 17.76 2.67 5.75
C PHE A 104 19.28 2.80 5.95
N ARG A 105 20.02 1.68 5.91
CA ARG A 105 21.49 1.67 5.99
C ARG A 105 22.14 2.33 4.77
N LYS A 106 21.58 2.18 3.57
CA LYS A 106 22.07 2.87 2.36
C LYS A 106 21.70 4.35 2.31
N LYS A 107 20.57 4.73 2.92
CA LYS A 107 20.08 6.12 2.93
C LYS A 107 21.02 7.05 3.72
N GLU A 108 21.80 6.53 4.65
CA GLU A 108 22.88 7.25 5.35
C GLU A 108 24.01 7.75 4.41
N GLN A 109 24.08 7.29 3.16
CA GLN A 109 25.09 7.72 2.17
C GLN A 109 24.49 8.26 0.85
N THR A 110 23.16 8.32 0.71
CA THR A 110 22.48 8.80 -0.51
C THR A 110 21.26 9.62 -0.12
N ASP A 111 21.51 10.73 0.57
CA ASP A 111 20.50 11.52 1.26
C ASP A 111 19.82 12.60 0.40
N SER A 112 20.04 12.63 -0.91
CA SER A 112 19.45 13.68 -1.77
C SER A 112 18.05 13.35 -2.27
N ASN A 113 17.75 12.16 -2.79
CA ASN A 113 16.48 11.97 -3.53
C ASN A 113 15.31 11.40 -2.70
N ILE A 114 15.54 10.41 -1.84
CA ILE A 114 14.44 9.73 -1.10
C ILE A 114 14.08 10.46 0.20
N LYS A 115 14.95 11.36 0.72
CA LYS A 115 14.54 12.31 1.78
C LYS A 115 13.74 13.47 1.20
N GLN A 116 14.01 13.90 -0.03
CA GLN A 116 13.27 14.99 -0.66
C GLN A 116 11.80 14.63 -0.90
N GLU A 117 11.44 13.45 -1.39
CA GLU A 117 10.01 13.11 -1.61
C GLU A 117 9.20 13.03 -0.31
N THR A 118 9.74 12.41 0.76
CA THR A 118 9.06 12.34 2.06
C THR A 118 9.03 13.70 2.78
N LYS A 119 10.11 14.50 2.66
CA LYS A 119 10.22 15.81 3.31
C LYS A 119 9.41 16.88 2.57
N VAL A 120 9.41 16.90 1.24
CA VAL A 120 8.57 17.79 0.42
C VAL A 120 7.08 17.51 0.66
N GLN A 121 6.67 16.26 0.82
CA GLN A 121 5.28 15.94 1.16
C GLN A 121 4.95 16.38 2.60
N SER A 122 5.80 16.10 3.60
CA SER A 122 5.55 16.58 4.97
C SER A 122 5.60 18.09 5.11
N ASP A 123 6.48 18.76 4.36
CA ASP A 123 6.61 20.21 4.36
C ASP A 123 5.43 20.85 3.61
N SER A 124 4.91 20.22 2.55
CA SER A 124 3.69 20.67 1.87
C SER A 124 2.47 20.55 2.78
N PHE A 125 2.30 19.43 3.49
CA PHE A 125 1.22 19.26 4.48
C PHE A 125 1.32 20.26 5.64
N LYS A 126 2.53 20.50 6.18
CA LYS A 126 2.74 21.53 7.21
C LYS A 126 2.49 22.94 6.71
N ASN A 127 2.90 23.26 5.48
CA ASN A 127 2.65 24.56 4.88
C ASN A 127 1.16 24.76 4.57
N LEU A 128 0.44 23.71 4.16
CA LEU A 128 -1.02 23.74 3.99
C LEU A 128 -1.72 23.96 5.34
N GLU A 129 -1.31 23.26 6.40
CA GLU A 129 -1.82 23.47 7.75
C GLU A 129 -1.50 24.89 8.28
N LEU A 130 -0.31 25.42 7.96
CA LEU A 130 0.09 26.78 8.32
C LEU A 130 -0.70 27.85 7.54
N LEU A 131 -0.99 27.58 6.27
CA LEU A 131 -1.82 28.43 5.41
C LEU A 131 -3.28 28.39 5.86
N GLU A 132 -3.77 27.25 6.30
CA GLU A 132 -5.10 27.09 6.87
C GLU A 132 -5.22 27.86 8.19
N LYS A 133 -4.22 27.73 9.10
CA LYS A 133 -4.15 28.52 10.33
C LYS A 133 -4.11 30.03 10.08
N LYS A 134 -3.27 30.49 9.14
CA LYS A 134 -3.20 31.91 8.76
C LYS A 134 -4.52 32.42 8.16
N GLN A 135 -5.19 31.61 7.34
CA GLN A 135 -6.49 31.97 6.77
C GLN A 135 -7.57 32.09 7.86
N ILE A 136 -7.59 31.17 8.83
CA ILE A 136 -8.54 31.21 9.95
C ILE A 136 -8.27 32.43 10.86
N GLU A 137 -7.01 32.74 11.13
CA GLU A 137 -6.59 33.92 11.89
C GLU A 137 -7.11 35.22 11.25
N ILE A 138 -6.87 35.40 9.95
CA ILE A 138 -7.33 36.57 9.18
C ILE A 138 -8.86 36.65 9.17
N LEU A 139 -9.56 35.52 9.03
CA LEU A 139 -11.02 35.51 9.00
C LEU A 139 -11.61 35.95 10.35
N ASN A 140 -11.00 35.54 11.45
CA ASN A 140 -11.38 35.96 12.79
C ASN A 140 -11.11 37.45 13.00
N GLU A 141 -9.98 37.97 12.53
CA GLU A 141 -9.65 39.40 12.57
C GLU A 141 -10.67 40.24 11.78
N ILE A 142 -11.01 39.84 10.55
CA ILE A 142 -12.03 40.50 9.73
C ILE A 142 -13.40 40.48 10.45
N LYS A 143 -13.78 39.35 11.06
CA LYS A 143 -15.04 39.22 11.80
C LYS A 143 -15.11 40.19 12.99
N GLU A 144 -14.02 40.35 13.73
CA GLU A 144 -13.94 41.30 14.85
C GLU A 144 -14.04 42.75 14.36
N ILE A 145 -13.36 43.11 13.26
CA ILE A 145 -13.45 44.46 12.65
C ILE A 145 -14.88 44.77 12.19
N LEU A 146 -15.55 43.81 11.56
CA LEU A 146 -16.94 43.98 11.12
C LEU A 146 -17.90 44.10 12.30
N ARG A 147 -17.67 43.35 13.38
CA ARG A 147 -18.47 43.46 14.61
C ARG A 147 -18.33 44.84 15.25
N TYR A 148 -17.11 45.38 15.31
CA TYR A 148 -16.85 46.73 15.83
C TYR A 148 -17.52 47.84 14.99
N LYS A 149 -17.57 47.67 13.67
CA LYS A 149 -18.16 48.66 12.76
C LYS A 149 -19.70 48.64 12.74
N ASN A 150 -20.34 47.51 13.06
CA ASN A 150 -21.80 47.37 13.07
C ASN A 150 -22.46 47.74 14.42
N THR A 151 -21.67 47.96 15.47
CA THR A 151 -22.14 48.48 16.78
C THR A 151 -21.96 50.00 16.93
N LYS A 152 -21.46 50.68 15.90
CA LYS A 152 -21.35 52.14 15.78
C LYS A 152 -22.28 52.63 14.68
#